data_AF-R1GBQ2-F1
#
_entry.id   AF-R1GBQ2-F1
#
_cell.length_a   1.000
_cell.length_b   1.000
_cell.length_c   1.000
_cell.angle_alpha   90.00
_cell.angle_beta   90.00
_cell.angle_gamma   90.00
#
_symmetry.space_group_name_H-M   'P 1'
#
loop_
_entity.id
_entity.type
_entity.pdbx_description
1 polymer ?
#
loop_
_entity_poly.entity_id
_entity_poly.type
_entity_poly.pdbx_seq_one_letter_code
_entity_poly.pdbx_strand_id
1 'polypeptide(L)'
;MSVAETTETRPVAEAGPDRPGPDGTATGRRGWRPRLAAVAAVLGGTALIAAHASLYGRWLIDDAAITFAYSRNVADGFGPVLQPGAAPVEGYSNPTWMVLLALGKLVGLFDHGTLFGVNDQILFPKALALACCAGILVLFYFGAKTLTRRPALVTFAAGAALAAIPSFVIWCFSGLENSFYALTIAALAVLILRAVQSGRLLDTRIAAGAGLIAVLAALTRPDGIIYAGAYPIVVLLFLKRDLLGRSVRAVVVSVAGFAVPYGAYVVFRWFEFGRLVPNTAVAKGQQPPDLDDLARPGEIVSYVGWLVVAVAVACLVMLLVRPSRLRTGLVALLVPFGLTVVAYIVLEYDWMGQLRFATPIWTLGAFGGAIVVVEALSAARLRGRIVLGCLLVVALVSSLSGLYTQGTTYRANVKTAFCIVAERDAQTVNGFADILKLPDTAQVGLIDLGGTSLGSRIRVLDLAGLGDKPIADYLHDADLQGLRDYVFTKAKPELITFIGSWITTLQFDQDPRFDRDYVTIFANQGIGNSTVDSRNWVSYHVRRDLVDPAKLAELQAYAQKTLTPVLELNKTAGLRGCANIQPGTKAA
;
A
#
# COMPACT_ATOMS: atom_id res chain seq x y z
N MET A 1 29.69 -87.92 22.43
CA MET A 1 29.43 -88.14 20.98
C MET A 1 30.41 -87.30 20.19
N SER A 2 31.08 -87.95 19.22
CA SER A 2 31.77 -87.38 18.07
C SER A 2 33.18 -86.77 18.22
N VAL A 3 34.16 -87.60 17.83
CA VAL A 3 35.29 -87.39 16.90
C VAL A 3 36.27 -86.22 17.13
N ALA A 4 37.55 -86.60 17.20
CA ALA A 4 38.77 -85.80 17.31
C ALA A 4 39.42 -85.50 15.95
N GLU A 5 40.30 -84.48 15.92
CA GLU A 5 41.49 -84.21 15.06
C GLU A 5 41.55 -82.73 14.66
N THR A 6 42.66 -81.99 14.58
CA THR A 6 44.07 -82.08 15.04
C THR A 6 44.66 -80.68 14.82
N THR A 7 45.66 -80.33 15.61
CA THR A 7 46.35 -79.03 15.66
C THR A 7 47.42 -78.92 14.56
N GLU A 8 47.63 -77.74 13.97
CA GLU A 8 48.97 -77.29 13.54
C GLU A 8 49.08 -75.75 13.45
N THR A 9 50.25 -75.21 13.78
CA THR A 9 50.50 -73.82 14.20
C THR A 9 51.39 -72.99 13.25
N ARG A 10 51.21 -71.65 13.34
CA ARG A 10 52.18 -70.51 13.18
C ARG A 10 52.52 -69.95 11.77
N PRO A 11 53.01 -68.67 11.62
CA PRO A 11 53.24 -67.60 12.61
C PRO A 11 52.77 -66.16 12.22
N VAL A 12 53.06 -65.22 13.13
CA VAL A 12 52.92 -63.74 13.13
C VAL A 12 53.64 -63.03 11.97
N ALA A 13 53.05 -61.94 11.44
CA ALA A 13 53.79 -60.85 10.79
C ALA A 13 53.14 -59.48 11.10
N GLU A 14 53.96 -58.59 11.65
CA GLU A 14 53.69 -57.19 11.99
C GLU A 14 53.64 -56.27 10.77
N ALA A 15 53.17 -55.05 11.05
CA ALA A 15 52.88 -53.92 10.17
C ALA A 15 54.00 -53.46 9.21
N GLY A 16 53.56 -52.99 8.04
CA GLY A 16 54.29 -52.06 7.16
C GLY A 16 53.33 -50.97 6.65
N PRO A 17 53.77 -49.71 6.49
CA PRO A 17 52.89 -48.55 6.40
C PRO A 17 52.30 -48.37 5.00
N ASP A 18 50.98 -48.40 4.89
CA ASP A 18 50.29 -48.02 3.66
C ASP A 18 50.34 -46.50 3.48
N ARG A 19 50.82 -46.11 2.31
CA ARG A 19 51.03 -44.72 1.87
C ARG A 19 49.70 -43.96 1.81
N PRO A 20 49.67 -42.66 2.15
CA PRO A 20 48.47 -41.85 1.98
C PRO A 20 48.22 -41.63 0.48
N GLY A 21 47.19 -42.28 -0.06
CA GLY A 21 46.61 -41.91 -1.35
C GLY A 21 45.98 -40.51 -1.25
N PRO A 22 46.03 -39.70 -2.32
CA PRO A 22 45.64 -38.31 -2.25
C PRO A 22 44.13 -38.20 -2.04
N ASP A 23 43.73 -37.77 -0.84
CA ASP A 23 42.45 -37.11 -0.61
C ASP A 23 42.43 -35.80 -1.40
N GLY A 24 42.14 -35.95 -2.69
CA GLY A 24 41.80 -34.85 -3.60
C GLY A 24 40.44 -34.30 -3.24
N THR A 25 40.43 -33.39 -2.28
CA THR A 25 39.44 -32.35 -1.98
C THR A 25 38.45 -32.08 -3.14
N ALA A 26 37.36 -32.82 -3.19
CA ALA A 26 36.17 -32.47 -3.98
C ALA A 26 35.22 -31.56 -3.17
N THR A 27 35.78 -30.59 -2.46
CA THR A 27 35.05 -29.57 -1.71
C THR A 27 35.19 -28.23 -2.43
N GLY A 28 34.18 -27.82 -3.21
CA GLY A 28 34.16 -26.43 -3.72
C GLY A 28 33.11 -26.05 -4.77
N ARG A 29 32.64 -26.96 -5.62
CA ARG A 29 31.79 -26.57 -6.77
C ARG A 29 30.27 -26.57 -6.54
N ARG A 30 29.78 -26.82 -5.32
CA ARG A 30 28.33 -27.01 -5.03
C ARG A 30 27.51 -25.76 -4.64
N GLY A 31 28.07 -24.55 -4.62
CA GLY A 31 27.40 -23.41 -3.96
C GLY A 31 26.75 -22.33 -4.83
N TRP A 32 27.22 -22.09 -6.06
CA TRP A 32 26.99 -20.78 -6.72
C TRP A 32 25.78 -20.74 -7.66
N ARG A 33 25.56 -21.79 -8.45
CA ARG A 33 24.42 -21.86 -9.41
C ARG A 33 23.03 -21.61 -8.79
N PRO A 34 22.63 -22.24 -7.66
CA PRO A 34 21.32 -22.00 -7.09
C PRO A 34 21.18 -20.61 -6.44
N ARG A 35 22.29 -20.01 -5.98
CA ARG A 35 22.31 -18.64 -5.46
C ARG A 35 22.16 -17.63 -6.60
N LEU A 36 22.88 -17.84 -7.71
CA LEU A 36 22.74 -17.03 -8.92
C LEU A 36 21.31 -17.08 -9.47
N ALA A 37 20.70 -18.27 -9.53
CA ALA A 37 19.30 -18.40 -9.95
C ALA A 37 18.32 -17.67 -9.02
N ALA A 38 18.57 -17.68 -7.70
CA ALA A 38 17.76 -16.94 -6.73
C ALA A 38 17.86 -15.43 -6.97
N VAL A 39 19.10 -14.92 -7.05
CA VAL A 39 19.37 -13.51 -7.30
C VAL A 39 18.79 -13.08 -8.64
N ALA A 40 19.00 -13.85 -9.71
CA ALA A 40 18.43 -13.55 -11.03
C ALA A 40 16.90 -13.54 -11.04
N ALA A 41 16.24 -14.45 -10.32
CA ALA A 41 14.78 -14.47 -10.23
C ALA A 41 14.22 -13.24 -9.48
N VAL A 42 14.85 -12.89 -8.34
CA VAL A 42 14.45 -11.71 -7.56
C VAL A 42 14.72 -10.43 -8.35
N LEU A 43 15.92 -10.26 -8.90
CA LEU A 43 16.28 -9.07 -9.68
C LEU A 43 15.47 -8.98 -10.97
N GLY A 44 15.24 -10.11 -11.66
CA GLY A 44 14.43 -10.16 -12.87
C GLY A 44 12.97 -9.76 -12.61
N GLY A 45 12.34 -10.33 -11.57
CA GLY A 45 10.98 -9.94 -11.18
C GLY A 45 10.90 -8.47 -10.72
N THR A 46 11.88 -8.01 -9.94
CA THR A 46 11.98 -6.61 -9.48
C THR A 46 12.14 -5.66 -10.67
N ALA A 47 12.97 -6.01 -11.66
CA ALA A 47 13.17 -5.23 -12.87
C ALA A 47 11.90 -5.15 -13.72
N LEU A 48 11.11 -6.22 -13.83
CA LEU A 48 9.82 -6.19 -14.52
C LEU A 48 8.82 -5.25 -13.81
N ILE A 49 8.77 -5.31 -12.48
CA ILE A 49 7.92 -4.40 -11.68
C ILE A 49 8.38 -2.95 -11.88
N ALA A 50 9.69 -2.69 -11.82
CA ALA A 50 10.25 -1.36 -12.03
C ALA A 50 9.97 -0.82 -13.44
N ALA A 51 10.08 -1.68 -14.47
CA ALA A 51 9.78 -1.32 -15.84
C ALA A 51 8.32 -0.87 -16.00
N HIS A 52 7.36 -1.61 -15.45
CA HIS A 52 5.96 -1.17 -15.47
C HIS A 52 5.76 0.10 -14.62
N ALA A 53 6.34 0.16 -13.41
CA ALA A 53 6.23 1.34 -12.54
C ALA A 53 6.72 2.62 -13.23
N SER A 54 7.75 2.53 -14.08
CA SER A 54 8.29 3.67 -14.84
C SER A 54 7.27 4.30 -15.80
N LEU A 55 6.26 3.55 -16.23
CA LEU A 55 5.20 4.04 -17.12
C LEU A 55 4.32 5.11 -16.44
N TYR A 56 4.27 5.12 -15.11
CA TYR A 56 3.54 6.11 -14.31
C TYR A 56 4.40 7.34 -13.95
N GLY A 57 5.62 7.44 -14.52
CA GLY A 57 6.47 8.63 -14.42
C GLY A 57 6.73 9.05 -12.98
N ARG A 58 6.54 10.35 -12.70
CA ARG A 58 6.74 10.96 -11.38
C ARG A 58 5.44 11.15 -10.60
N TRP A 59 4.33 10.60 -11.09
CA TRP A 59 3.04 10.64 -10.42
C TRP A 59 3.11 9.99 -9.03
N LEU A 60 2.53 10.68 -8.05
CA LEU A 60 2.12 10.18 -6.74
C LEU A 60 0.73 10.76 -6.45
N ILE A 61 -0.13 9.97 -5.79
CA ILE A 61 -1.49 10.38 -5.41
C ILE A 61 -1.42 11.50 -4.34
N ASP A 62 -2.34 12.45 -4.37
CA ASP A 62 -2.39 13.55 -3.41
C ASP A 62 -2.46 13.08 -1.95
N ASP A 63 -3.26 12.06 -1.63
CA ASP A 63 -3.36 11.49 -0.28
C ASP A 63 -2.01 11.08 0.32
N ALA A 64 -1.01 10.71 -0.50
CA ALA A 64 0.33 10.40 0.00
C ALA A 64 0.99 11.63 0.64
N ALA A 65 0.78 12.82 0.08
CA ALA A 65 1.34 14.06 0.58
C ALA A 65 0.78 14.48 1.96
N ILE A 66 -0.42 14.01 2.34
CA ILE A 66 -0.91 14.15 3.72
C ILE A 66 0.08 13.46 4.66
N THR A 67 0.40 12.19 4.38
CA THR A 67 1.36 11.42 5.19
C THR A 67 2.75 12.07 5.17
N PHE A 68 3.14 12.68 4.06
CA PHE A 68 4.42 13.38 3.93
C PHE A 68 4.49 14.59 4.86
N ALA A 69 3.41 15.37 4.98
CA ALA A 69 3.34 16.50 5.90
C ALA A 69 3.48 16.05 7.36
N TYR A 70 2.77 14.99 7.78
CA TYR A 70 2.95 14.40 9.11
C TYR A 70 4.38 13.89 9.33
N SER A 71 4.96 13.22 8.34
CA SER A 71 6.33 12.69 8.41
C SER A 71 7.36 13.80 8.57
N ARG A 72 7.17 14.92 7.86
CA ARG A 72 7.97 16.14 8.01
C ARG A 72 7.88 16.66 9.43
N ASN A 73 6.66 16.91 9.91
CA ASN A 73 6.44 17.57 11.19
C ASN A 73 6.92 16.73 12.37
N VAL A 74 6.77 15.40 12.31
CA VAL A 74 7.33 14.49 13.32
C VAL A 74 8.85 14.56 13.33
N ALA A 75 9.50 14.50 12.17
CA ALA A 75 10.96 14.55 12.09
C ALA A 75 11.54 15.92 12.49
N ASP A 76 10.83 17.01 12.21
CA ASP A 76 11.22 18.37 12.58
C ASP A 76 10.89 18.71 14.06
N GLY A 77 10.27 17.78 14.80
CA GLY A 77 10.00 17.93 16.25
C GLY A 77 8.69 18.64 16.60
N PHE A 78 7.81 18.88 15.63
CA PHE A 78 6.48 19.49 15.85
C PHE A 78 5.41 18.49 16.31
N GLY A 79 5.72 17.19 16.32
CA GLY A 79 4.76 16.13 16.63
C GLY A 79 3.92 15.69 15.43
N PRO A 80 2.97 14.75 15.63
CA PRO A 80 2.14 14.19 14.57
C PRO A 80 0.98 15.14 14.22
N VAL A 81 1.32 16.32 13.70
CA VAL A 81 0.38 17.36 13.29
C VAL A 81 0.42 17.55 11.77
N LEU A 82 -0.68 18.01 11.17
CA LEU A 82 -0.74 18.31 9.73
C LEU A 82 0.13 19.52 9.36
N GLN A 83 0.11 20.56 10.20
CA GLN A 83 0.95 21.75 10.06
C GLN A 83 1.52 22.14 11.43
N PRO A 84 2.75 22.67 11.52
CA PRO A 84 3.36 23.08 12.78
C PRO A 84 2.46 24.00 13.59
N GLY A 85 2.13 23.67 14.85
CA GLY A 85 1.23 24.45 15.71
C GLY A 85 -0.27 24.28 15.46
N ALA A 86 -0.69 23.37 14.58
CA ALA A 86 -2.08 22.93 14.50
C ALA A 86 -2.40 21.99 15.67
N ALA A 87 -3.69 21.82 15.99
CA ALA A 87 -4.10 20.82 16.94
C ALA A 87 -3.76 19.40 16.42
N PRO A 88 -3.35 18.46 17.29
CA PRO A 88 -3.11 17.08 16.88
C PRO A 88 -4.41 16.42 16.38
N VAL A 89 -4.36 15.94 15.15
CA VAL A 89 -5.42 15.13 14.53
C VAL A 89 -4.74 13.99 13.76
N GLU A 90 -5.21 12.76 13.92
CA GLU A 90 -4.68 11.62 13.15
C GLU A 90 -5.31 11.61 11.74
N GLY A 91 -4.84 12.54 10.89
CA GLY A 91 -5.28 12.66 9.49
C GLY A 91 -4.64 11.67 8.52
N TYR A 92 -3.93 10.66 9.04
CA TYR A 92 -3.33 9.57 8.30
C TYR A 92 -3.85 8.23 8.83
N SER A 93 -3.87 7.20 7.98
CA SER A 93 -4.31 5.84 8.36
C SER A 93 -3.21 4.78 8.21
N ASN A 94 -1.97 5.24 8.00
CA ASN A 94 -0.79 4.41 7.76
C ASN A 94 0.41 4.75 8.70
N PRO A 95 0.25 4.66 10.04
CA PRO A 95 1.28 5.01 11.01
C PRO A 95 2.70 4.46 10.75
N THR A 96 2.84 3.18 10.38
CA THR A 96 4.17 2.59 10.09
C THR A 96 4.81 3.21 8.85
N TRP A 97 4.01 3.54 7.83
CA TRP A 97 4.48 4.21 6.62
C TRP A 97 4.95 5.63 6.93
N MET A 98 4.17 6.37 7.73
CA MET A 98 4.55 7.69 8.25
C MET A 98 5.90 7.63 8.98
N VAL A 99 6.10 6.65 9.87
CA VAL A 99 7.38 6.48 10.59
C VAL A 99 8.54 6.18 9.62
N LEU A 100 8.35 5.32 8.61
CA LEU A 100 9.40 5.03 7.63
C LEU A 100 9.81 6.26 6.82
N LEU A 101 8.84 7.12 6.45
CA LEU A 101 9.10 8.37 5.75
C LEU A 101 9.77 9.40 6.66
N ALA A 102 9.34 9.51 7.92
CA ALA A 102 9.98 10.38 8.92
C ALA A 102 11.44 9.96 9.17
N LEU A 103 11.71 8.66 9.26
CA LEU A 103 13.09 8.14 9.33
C LEU A 103 13.88 8.50 8.07
N GLY A 104 13.26 8.42 6.88
CA GLY A 104 13.84 8.88 5.62
C GLY A 104 14.26 10.34 5.66
N LYS A 105 13.45 11.21 6.29
CA LYS A 105 13.81 12.61 6.52
C LYS A 105 14.97 12.73 7.49
N LEU A 106 14.94 12.06 8.65
CA LEU A 106 16.02 12.15 9.64
C LEU A 106 17.40 11.76 9.09
N VAL A 107 17.46 10.88 8.09
CA VAL A 107 18.71 10.48 7.43
C VAL A 107 19.03 11.26 6.14
N GLY A 108 18.26 12.29 5.80
CA GLY A 108 18.52 13.15 4.65
C GLY A 108 18.11 12.58 3.29
N LEU A 109 17.25 11.56 3.25
CA LEU A 109 16.81 10.89 2.02
C LEU A 109 15.42 11.32 1.54
N PHE A 110 14.66 12.04 2.36
CA PHE A 110 13.30 12.48 2.05
C PHE A 110 13.09 13.91 2.54
N ASP A 111 12.46 14.76 1.74
CA ASP A 111 12.09 16.13 2.11
C ASP A 111 13.29 17.05 2.41
N HIS A 112 14.37 16.93 1.63
CA HIS A 112 15.61 17.71 1.72
C HIS A 112 15.93 18.49 0.45
N GLY A 113 15.32 18.14 -0.68
CA GLY A 113 15.55 18.81 -1.96
C GLY A 113 15.43 17.85 -3.13
N THR A 114 16.56 17.59 -3.77
CA THR A 114 16.62 16.68 -4.91
C THR A 114 17.71 15.65 -4.74
N LEU A 115 17.41 14.41 -5.15
CA LEU A 115 18.34 13.31 -5.25
C LEU A 115 18.43 12.92 -6.73
N PHE A 116 19.64 12.92 -7.30
CA PHE A 116 19.87 12.66 -8.72
C PHE A 116 19.04 13.55 -9.67
N GLY A 117 18.79 14.81 -9.28
CA GLY A 117 17.99 15.76 -10.07
C GLY A 117 16.47 15.49 -10.05
N VAL A 118 16.00 14.62 -9.13
CA VAL A 118 14.59 14.34 -8.91
C VAL A 118 14.21 14.78 -7.50
N ASN A 119 13.05 15.42 -7.33
CA ASN A 119 12.49 15.73 -6.02
C ASN A 119 12.45 14.48 -5.14
N ASP A 120 13.08 14.54 -3.97
CA ASP A 120 13.21 13.40 -3.06
C ASP A 120 11.87 12.97 -2.44
N GLN A 121 10.89 13.88 -2.35
CA GLN A 121 9.50 13.59 -1.98
C GLN A 121 8.83 12.64 -2.98
N ILE A 122 9.34 12.57 -4.22
CA ILE A 122 8.91 11.60 -5.23
C ILE A 122 9.81 10.37 -5.23
N LEU A 123 11.12 10.58 -5.25
CA LEU A 123 12.08 9.50 -5.43
C LEU A 123 12.08 8.52 -4.25
N PHE A 124 12.09 9.02 -3.02
CA PHE A 124 12.25 8.18 -1.84
C PHE A 124 11.07 7.22 -1.62
N PRO A 125 9.80 7.64 -1.65
CA PRO A 125 8.66 6.71 -1.54
C PRO A 125 8.67 5.64 -2.64
N LYS A 126 9.03 5.99 -3.88
CA LYS A 126 9.13 5.02 -4.99
C LYS A 126 10.31 4.05 -4.83
N ALA A 127 11.45 4.52 -4.34
CA ALA A 127 12.61 3.68 -4.06
C ALA A 127 12.31 2.71 -2.91
N LEU A 128 11.66 3.20 -1.84
CA LEU A 128 11.22 2.38 -0.72
C LEU A 128 10.19 1.33 -1.17
N ALA A 129 9.25 1.70 -2.05
CA ALA A 129 8.31 0.76 -2.64
C ALA A 129 9.00 -0.34 -3.46
N LEU A 130 9.99 0.02 -4.28
CA LEU A 130 10.77 -0.95 -5.06
C LEU A 130 11.55 -1.90 -4.14
N ALA A 131 12.12 -1.39 -3.04
CA ALA A 131 12.78 -2.20 -2.03
C ALA A 131 11.81 -3.17 -1.35
N CYS A 132 10.58 -2.74 -1.05
CA CYS A 132 9.52 -3.61 -0.53
C CYS A 132 9.15 -4.72 -1.54
N CYS A 133 8.99 -4.39 -2.82
CA CYS A 133 8.74 -5.35 -3.89
C CYS A 133 9.89 -6.39 -4.01
N ALA A 134 11.15 -5.96 -3.93
CA ALA A 134 12.28 -6.88 -3.90
C ALA A 134 12.24 -7.79 -2.65
N GLY A 135 11.91 -7.23 -1.48
CA GLY A 135 11.71 -7.97 -0.24
C GLY A 135 10.61 -9.04 -0.33
N ILE A 136 9.48 -8.71 -0.98
CA ILE A 136 8.39 -9.66 -1.27
C ILE A 136 8.93 -10.84 -2.08
N LEU A 137 9.70 -10.60 -3.14
CA LEU A 137 10.26 -11.67 -3.98
C LEU A 137 11.32 -12.50 -3.25
N VAL A 138 12.11 -11.90 -2.37
CA VAL A 138 13.03 -12.63 -1.48
C VAL A 138 12.25 -13.57 -0.55
N LEU A 139 11.16 -13.09 0.05
CA LEU A 139 10.29 -13.91 0.91
C LEU A 139 9.64 -15.04 0.11
N PHE A 140 9.13 -14.76 -1.09
CA PHE A 140 8.57 -15.77 -1.98
C PHE A 140 9.58 -16.86 -2.33
N TYR A 141 10.84 -16.49 -2.61
CA TYR A 141 11.89 -17.48 -2.84
C TYR A 141 12.07 -18.41 -1.63
N PHE A 142 12.16 -17.87 -0.42
CA PHE A 142 12.31 -18.68 0.80
C PHE A 142 11.08 -19.51 1.12
N GLY A 143 9.88 -19.02 0.84
CA GLY A 143 8.64 -19.79 0.94
C GLY A 143 8.62 -20.93 -0.08
N ALA A 144 8.89 -20.63 -1.35
CA ALA A 144 8.89 -21.58 -2.45
C ALA A 144 9.92 -22.71 -2.23
N LYS A 145 11.08 -22.44 -1.62
CA LYS A 145 12.06 -23.48 -1.26
C LYS A 145 11.50 -24.59 -0.37
N THR A 146 10.43 -24.33 0.37
CA THR A 146 9.80 -25.34 1.23
C THR A 146 8.77 -26.21 0.50
N LEU A 147 8.33 -25.78 -0.69
CA LEU A 147 7.24 -26.41 -1.43
C LEU A 147 7.65 -27.01 -2.77
N THR A 148 8.64 -26.42 -3.45
CA THR A 148 9.05 -26.81 -4.80
C THR A 148 10.56 -27.02 -4.92
N ARG A 149 10.95 -27.85 -5.90
CA ARG A 149 12.34 -27.97 -6.36
C ARG A 149 12.77 -26.84 -7.29
N ARG A 150 11.83 -25.98 -7.73
CA ARG A 150 12.07 -24.87 -8.67
C ARG A 150 11.74 -23.50 -8.05
N PRO A 151 12.31 -23.15 -6.88
CA PRO A 151 11.94 -21.92 -6.16
C PRO A 151 12.24 -20.64 -6.96
N ALA A 152 13.32 -20.62 -7.74
CA ALA A 152 13.66 -19.49 -8.60
C ALA A 152 12.61 -19.26 -9.70
N LEU A 153 12.09 -20.33 -10.32
CA LEU A 153 11.04 -20.23 -11.34
C LEU A 153 9.75 -19.68 -10.74
N VAL A 154 9.32 -20.20 -9.59
CA VAL A 154 8.12 -19.71 -8.87
C VAL A 154 8.28 -18.23 -8.51
N THR A 155 9.46 -17.83 -8.00
CA THR A 155 9.74 -16.44 -7.62
C THR A 155 9.67 -15.51 -8.83
N PHE A 156 10.32 -15.88 -9.93
CA PHE A 156 10.29 -15.10 -11.15
C PHE A 156 8.87 -15.02 -11.73
N ALA A 157 8.14 -16.15 -11.78
CA ALA A 157 6.76 -16.18 -12.27
C ALA A 157 5.82 -15.33 -11.42
N ALA A 158 5.96 -15.36 -10.08
CA ALA A 158 5.21 -14.49 -9.19
C ALA A 158 5.56 -13.01 -9.42
N GLY A 159 6.85 -12.67 -9.57
CA GLY A 159 7.28 -11.31 -9.89
C GLY A 159 6.76 -10.82 -11.25
N ALA A 160 6.77 -11.68 -12.27
CA ALA A 160 6.21 -11.37 -13.58
C ALA A 160 4.68 -11.19 -13.52
N ALA A 161 3.97 -12.00 -12.73
CA ALA A 161 2.54 -11.84 -12.52
C ALA A 161 2.21 -10.52 -11.79
N LEU A 162 2.94 -10.19 -10.72
CA LEU A 162 2.81 -8.89 -10.03
C LEU A 162 3.11 -7.71 -10.95
N ALA A 163 4.16 -7.82 -11.77
CA ALA A 163 4.50 -6.82 -12.77
C ALA A 163 3.42 -6.68 -13.85
N ALA A 164 2.67 -7.74 -14.18
CA ALA A 164 1.63 -7.68 -15.19
C ALA A 164 0.32 -7.04 -14.70
N ILE A 165 0.08 -6.99 -13.38
CA ILE A 165 -1.16 -6.47 -12.79
C ILE A 165 -1.02 -4.95 -12.55
N PRO A 166 -1.72 -4.08 -13.33
CA PRO A 166 -1.60 -2.63 -13.15
C PRO A 166 -2.02 -2.18 -11.76
N SER A 167 -3.09 -2.74 -11.20
CA SER A 167 -3.54 -2.47 -9.83
C SER A 167 -2.40 -2.57 -8.81
N PHE A 168 -1.63 -3.67 -8.82
CA PHE A 168 -0.52 -3.84 -7.89
C PHE A 168 0.57 -2.77 -8.11
N VAL A 169 0.97 -2.54 -9.37
CA VAL A 169 2.06 -1.62 -9.71
C VAL A 169 1.67 -0.16 -9.42
N ILE A 170 0.48 0.28 -9.83
CA ILE A 170 -0.02 1.64 -9.60
C ILE A 170 0.02 1.97 -8.11
N TRP A 171 -0.56 1.09 -7.28
CA TRP A 171 -0.74 1.38 -5.87
C TRP A 171 0.53 1.17 -5.05
N CYS A 172 1.41 0.23 -5.43
CA CYS A 172 2.71 0.13 -4.76
C CYS A 172 3.58 1.38 -5.00
N PHE A 173 3.42 2.08 -6.12
CA PHE A 173 4.24 3.23 -6.51
C PHE A 173 3.50 4.58 -6.49
N SER A 174 2.33 4.64 -5.83
CA SER A 174 1.53 5.88 -5.69
C SER A 174 2.05 6.80 -4.58
N GLY A 175 2.99 6.36 -3.75
CA GLY A 175 3.49 7.07 -2.56
C GLY A 175 2.78 6.66 -1.27
N LEU A 176 1.75 5.83 -1.38
CA LEU A 176 1.05 5.21 -0.25
C LEU A 176 1.76 3.95 0.25
N GLU A 177 1.23 3.41 1.33
CA GLU A 177 1.77 2.32 2.12
C GLU A 177 1.67 0.93 1.49
N ASN A 178 0.97 0.79 0.35
CA ASN A 178 0.59 -0.49 -0.26
C ASN A 178 1.75 -1.48 -0.43
N SER A 179 2.93 -0.98 -0.83
CA SER A 179 4.12 -1.82 -1.03
C SER A 179 4.65 -2.41 0.28
N PHE A 180 4.69 -1.60 1.35
CA PHE A 180 5.06 -2.07 2.69
C PHE A 180 3.99 -2.99 3.28
N TYR A 181 2.70 -2.69 3.04
CA TYR A 181 1.62 -3.57 3.44
C TYR A 181 1.74 -4.95 2.79
N ALA A 182 1.91 -5.01 1.47
CA ALA A 182 2.17 -6.24 0.73
C ALA A 182 3.37 -7.02 1.30
N LEU A 183 4.45 -6.34 1.66
CA LEU A 183 5.63 -6.93 2.28
C LEU A 183 5.29 -7.59 3.63
N THR A 184 4.54 -6.90 4.51
CA THR A 184 4.14 -7.47 5.81
C THR A 184 3.24 -8.70 5.65
N ILE A 185 2.29 -8.68 4.72
CA ILE A 185 1.41 -9.83 4.44
C ILE A 185 2.19 -11.01 3.85
N ALA A 186 3.11 -10.73 2.90
CA ALA A 186 4.02 -11.75 2.38
C ALA A 186 4.90 -12.35 3.48
N ALA A 187 5.42 -11.52 4.39
CA ALA A 187 6.27 -11.95 5.50
C ALA A 187 5.48 -12.86 6.46
N LEU A 188 4.25 -12.49 6.82
CA LEU A 188 3.38 -13.29 7.68
C LEU A 188 3.05 -14.64 7.03
N ALA A 189 2.61 -14.62 5.78
CA ALA A 189 2.25 -15.85 5.06
C ALA A 189 3.44 -16.79 4.90
N VAL A 190 4.62 -16.27 4.55
CA VAL A 190 5.85 -17.06 4.41
C VAL A 190 6.36 -17.57 5.76
N LEU A 191 6.29 -16.77 6.83
CA LEU A 191 6.64 -17.20 8.18
C LEU A 191 5.79 -18.40 8.60
N ILE A 192 4.47 -18.28 8.49
CA ILE A 192 3.51 -19.34 8.83
C ILE A 192 3.76 -20.58 7.97
N LEU A 193 3.87 -20.41 6.65
CA LEU A 193 4.15 -21.50 5.71
C LEU A 193 5.41 -22.29 6.12
N ARG A 194 6.53 -21.58 6.34
CA ARG A 194 7.80 -22.22 6.70
C ARG A 194 7.73 -22.89 8.07
N ALA A 195 6.99 -22.33 9.01
CA ALA A 195 6.81 -22.91 10.32
C ALA A 195 5.99 -24.21 10.27
N VAL A 196 4.91 -24.23 9.48
CA VAL A 196 4.13 -25.46 9.21
C VAL A 196 5.01 -26.52 8.55
N GLN A 197 5.76 -26.18 7.50
CA GLN A 197 6.60 -27.13 6.76
C GLN A 197 7.78 -27.69 7.58
N SER A 198 8.28 -26.92 8.55
CA SER A 198 9.36 -27.36 9.43
C SER A 198 8.88 -27.98 10.74
N GLY A 199 7.56 -28.11 10.97
CA GLY A 199 7.01 -28.63 12.22
C GLY A 199 7.24 -27.72 13.43
N ARG A 200 7.58 -26.44 13.19
CA ARG A 200 7.91 -25.41 14.19
C ARG A 200 6.79 -24.42 14.43
N LEU A 201 5.57 -24.75 13.99
CA LEU A 201 4.41 -23.86 14.10
C LEU A 201 4.22 -23.36 15.53
N LEU A 202 4.37 -24.23 16.53
CA LEU A 202 4.13 -23.94 17.94
C LEU A 202 5.34 -23.32 18.67
N ASP A 203 6.42 -23.00 17.97
CA ASP A 203 7.58 -22.35 18.58
C ASP A 203 7.21 -20.93 19.02
N THR A 204 7.53 -20.59 20.28
CA THR A 204 7.20 -19.28 20.87
C THR A 204 7.74 -18.10 20.05
N ARG A 205 8.93 -18.25 19.43
CA ARG A 205 9.52 -17.22 18.57
C ARG A 205 8.74 -17.01 17.27
N ILE A 206 8.18 -18.07 16.71
CA ILE A 206 7.33 -18.00 15.51
C ILE A 206 5.99 -17.35 15.86
N ALA A 207 5.37 -17.77 16.97
CA ALA A 207 4.14 -17.16 17.46
C ALA A 207 4.29 -15.65 17.71
N ALA A 208 5.33 -15.26 18.45
CA ALA A 208 5.62 -13.84 18.70
C ALA A 208 5.91 -13.08 17.40
N GLY A 209 6.72 -13.67 16.50
CA GLY A 209 6.99 -13.08 15.19
C GLY A 209 5.74 -12.89 14.33
N ALA A 210 4.79 -13.83 14.37
CA ALA A 210 3.52 -13.71 13.65
C ALA A 210 2.66 -12.58 14.21
N GLY A 211 2.54 -12.46 15.54
CA GLY A 211 1.86 -11.35 16.20
C GLY A 211 2.49 -9.99 15.89
N LEU A 212 3.83 -9.91 15.94
CA LEU A 212 4.59 -8.69 15.65
C LEU A 212 4.46 -8.25 14.17
N ILE A 213 4.46 -9.19 13.23
CA ILE A 213 4.21 -8.85 11.81
C ILE A 213 2.75 -8.42 11.60
N ALA A 214 1.79 -9.08 12.27
CA ALA A 214 0.38 -8.70 12.17
C ALA A 214 0.13 -7.28 12.70
N VAL A 215 0.81 -6.84 13.77
CA VAL A 215 0.66 -5.44 14.23
C VAL A 215 1.28 -4.46 13.25
N LEU A 216 2.40 -4.80 12.61
CA LEU A 216 2.94 -3.98 11.52
C LEU A 216 1.92 -3.85 10.37
N ALA A 217 1.25 -4.93 9.99
CA ALA A 217 0.18 -4.89 8.99
C ALA A 217 -0.98 -3.97 9.42
N ALA A 218 -1.47 -4.11 10.65
CA ALA A 218 -2.58 -3.32 11.20
C ALA A 218 -2.26 -1.83 11.40
N LEU A 219 -0.99 -1.50 11.67
CA LEU A 219 -0.50 -0.12 11.74
C LEU A 219 -0.03 0.43 10.39
N THR A 220 0.05 -0.42 9.37
CA THR A 220 0.25 0.04 7.99
C THR A 220 -1.08 0.40 7.38
N ARG A 221 -2.12 -0.40 7.61
CA ARG A 221 -3.50 -0.09 7.22
C ARG A 221 -4.50 -0.66 8.22
N PRO A 222 -5.63 0.01 8.49
CA PRO A 222 -6.60 -0.45 9.48
C PRO A 222 -7.14 -1.86 9.20
N ASP A 223 -7.34 -2.21 7.91
CA ASP A 223 -7.79 -3.55 7.51
C ASP A 223 -6.79 -4.66 7.83
N GLY A 224 -5.52 -4.31 8.10
CA GLY A 224 -4.49 -5.23 8.53
C GLY A 224 -4.76 -5.92 9.87
N ILE A 225 -5.70 -5.40 10.69
CA ILE A 225 -6.11 -6.02 11.95
C ILE A 225 -6.59 -7.45 11.78
N ILE A 226 -7.21 -7.77 10.63
CA ILE A 226 -7.74 -9.11 10.35
C ILE A 226 -6.64 -10.20 10.39
N TYR A 227 -5.38 -9.83 10.09
CA TYR A 227 -4.27 -10.77 10.05
C TYR A 227 -3.78 -11.20 11.44
N ALA A 228 -4.24 -10.56 12.52
CA ALA A 228 -4.09 -11.09 13.87
C ALA A 228 -4.70 -12.50 14.00
N GLY A 229 -5.73 -12.81 13.20
CA GLY A 229 -6.37 -14.13 13.13
C GLY A 229 -5.61 -15.17 12.29
N ALA A 230 -4.65 -14.76 11.44
CA ALA A 230 -4.01 -15.67 10.49
C ALA A 230 -3.28 -16.84 11.18
N TYR A 231 -2.44 -16.54 12.17
CA TYR A 231 -1.70 -17.55 12.91
C TYR A 231 -2.60 -18.44 13.79
N PRO A 232 -3.53 -17.89 14.60
CA PRO A 232 -4.49 -18.70 15.36
C PRO A 232 -5.32 -19.65 14.50
N ILE A 233 -5.84 -19.19 13.36
CA ILE A 233 -6.62 -20.04 12.44
C ILE A 233 -5.75 -21.19 11.91
N VAL A 234 -4.50 -20.93 11.53
CA VAL A 234 -3.59 -22.00 11.09
C VAL A 234 -3.27 -22.98 12.21
N VAL A 235 -3.02 -22.51 13.43
CA VAL A 235 -2.82 -23.40 14.59
C VAL A 235 -4.04 -24.28 14.84
N LEU A 236 -5.26 -23.72 14.70
CA LEU A 236 -6.51 -24.46 14.85
C LEU A 236 -6.66 -25.53 13.76
N LEU A 237 -6.37 -25.22 12.49
CA LEU A 237 -6.45 -26.17 11.37
C LEU A 237 -5.48 -27.35 11.50
N PHE A 238 -4.33 -27.14 12.16
CA PHE A 238 -3.32 -28.17 12.40
C PHE A 238 -3.29 -28.66 13.87
N LEU A 239 -4.37 -28.42 14.61
CA LEU A 239 -4.47 -28.79 16.02
C LEU A 239 -4.41 -30.31 16.20
N LYS A 240 -3.62 -30.73 17.18
CA LYS A 240 -3.61 -32.12 17.66
C LYS A 240 -3.91 -32.14 19.16
N ARG A 241 -4.73 -33.10 19.60
CA ARG A 241 -5.23 -33.17 21.00
C ARG A 241 -4.10 -33.27 22.02
N ASP A 242 -3.06 -34.02 21.69
CA ASP A 242 -1.85 -34.20 22.50
C ASP A 242 -1.00 -32.92 22.64
N LEU A 243 -1.20 -31.92 21.77
CA LEU A 243 -0.47 -30.66 21.77
C LEU A 243 -1.31 -29.46 22.22
N LEU A 244 -2.52 -29.67 22.73
CA LEU A 244 -3.48 -28.59 23.03
C LEU A 244 -2.88 -27.48 23.90
N GLY A 245 -2.19 -27.82 24.99
CA GLY A 245 -1.56 -26.82 25.87
C GLY A 245 -0.48 -25.99 25.16
N ARG A 246 0.31 -26.60 24.28
CA ARG A 246 1.32 -25.88 23.47
C ARG A 246 0.65 -24.99 22.42
N SER A 247 -0.43 -25.45 21.79
CA SER A 247 -1.22 -24.67 20.84
C SER A 247 -1.84 -23.44 21.49
N VAL A 248 -2.48 -23.60 22.65
CA VAL A 248 -3.05 -22.47 23.41
C VAL A 248 -1.97 -21.47 23.78
N ARG A 249 -0.83 -21.94 24.32
CA ARG A 249 0.30 -21.04 24.64
C ARG A 249 0.78 -20.28 23.41
N ALA A 250 0.94 -20.94 22.28
CA ALA A 250 1.41 -20.30 21.05
C ALA A 250 0.40 -19.26 20.53
N VAL A 251 -0.90 -19.56 20.56
CA VAL A 251 -1.95 -18.60 20.22
C VAL A 251 -1.92 -17.39 21.16
N VAL A 252 -1.85 -17.61 22.48
CA VAL A 252 -1.76 -16.52 23.47
C VAL A 252 -0.52 -15.65 23.22
N VAL A 253 0.63 -16.25 22.92
CA VAL A 253 1.86 -15.49 22.60
C VAL A 253 1.70 -14.67 21.32
N SER A 254 1.09 -15.22 20.28
CA SER A 254 0.83 -14.49 19.03
C SER A 254 -0.17 -13.35 19.25
N VAL A 255 -1.25 -13.59 20.00
CA VAL A 255 -2.27 -12.59 20.31
C VAL A 255 -1.67 -11.50 21.20
N ALA A 256 -0.90 -11.85 22.22
CA ALA A 256 -0.22 -10.86 23.07
C ALA A 256 0.82 -10.05 22.27
N GLY A 257 1.58 -10.70 21.39
CA GLY A 257 2.53 -10.05 20.49
C GLY A 257 1.89 -9.05 19.52
N PHE A 258 0.59 -9.20 19.24
CA PHE A 258 -0.21 -8.23 18.49
C PHE A 258 -0.87 -7.18 19.41
N ALA A 259 -1.63 -7.64 20.40
CA ALA A 259 -2.55 -6.82 21.18
C ALA A 259 -1.82 -5.83 22.10
N VAL A 260 -0.64 -6.19 22.64
CA VAL A 260 0.14 -5.30 23.49
C VAL A 260 0.65 -4.07 22.72
N PRO A 261 1.41 -4.22 21.60
CA PRO A 261 1.86 -3.06 20.84
C PRO A 261 0.71 -2.31 20.15
N TYR A 262 -0.30 -3.01 19.62
CA TYR A 262 -1.46 -2.34 19.02
C TYR A 262 -2.26 -1.56 20.06
N GLY A 263 -2.50 -2.16 21.23
CA GLY A 263 -3.16 -1.51 22.36
C GLY A 263 -2.38 -0.30 22.86
N ALA A 264 -1.05 -0.39 22.95
CA ALA A 264 -0.21 0.76 23.28
C ALA A 264 -0.35 1.90 22.25
N TYR A 265 -0.42 1.57 20.96
CA TYR A 265 -0.68 2.57 19.92
C TYR A 265 -2.08 3.20 20.04
N VAL A 266 -3.12 2.41 20.33
CA VAL A 266 -4.48 2.92 20.55
C VAL A 266 -4.54 3.82 21.78
N VAL A 267 -3.83 3.48 22.84
CA VAL A 267 -3.70 4.33 24.05
C VAL A 267 -2.98 5.63 23.71
N PHE A 268 -1.86 5.57 23.00
CA PHE A 268 -1.17 6.77 22.49
C PHE A 268 -2.11 7.63 21.64
N ARG A 269 -2.82 7.02 20.69
CA ARG A 269 -3.79 7.69 19.82
C ARG A 269 -4.88 8.40 20.63
N TRP A 270 -5.39 7.75 21.68
CA TRP A 270 -6.39 8.34 22.55
C TRP A 270 -5.86 9.58 23.26
N PHE A 271 -4.65 9.51 23.84
CA PHE A 271 -4.05 10.65 24.54
C PHE A 271 -3.66 11.80 23.61
N GLU A 272 -3.12 11.48 22.43
CA GLU A 272 -2.62 12.47 21.48
C GLU A 272 -3.76 13.13 20.69
N PHE A 273 -4.70 12.35 20.17
CA PHE A 273 -5.72 12.83 19.21
C PHE A 273 -7.14 12.86 19.78
N GLY A 274 -7.37 12.26 20.95
CA GLY A 274 -8.68 12.20 21.59
C GLY A 274 -9.71 11.39 20.79
N ARG A 275 -9.29 10.34 20.07
CA ARG A 275 -10.14 9.37 19.36
C ARG A 275 -9.55 7.95 19.46
N LEU A 276 -10.39 6.92 19.37
CA LEU A 276 -9.93 5.50 19.34
C LEU A 276 -9.63 5.01 17.91
N VAL A 277 -10.21 5.67 16.91
CA VAL A 277 -10.04 5.42 15.48
C VAL A 277 -9.41 6.65 14.81
N PRO A 278 -8.70 6.49 13.68
CA PRO A 278 -8.13 7.64 12.99
C PRO A 278 -9.24 8.56 12.48
N ASN A 279 -8.95 9.87 12.42
CA ASN A 279 -9.94 10.87 12.01
C ASN A 279 -10.45 10.62 10.59
N THR A 280 -9.58 10.09 9.72
CA THR A 280 -9.94 9.66 8.36
C THR A 280 -11.03 8.58 8.31
N ALA A 281 -11.14 7.73 9.33
CA ALA A 281 -12.18 6.70 9.38
C ALA A 281 -13.54 7.31 9.76
N VAL A 282 -13.54 8.33 10.63
CA VAL A 282 -14.75 9.08 11.01
C VAL A 282 -15.27 9.85 9.79
N ALA A 283 -14.40 10.61 9.13
CA ALA A 283 -14.77 11.43 7.97
C ALA A 283 -15.32 10.62 6.78
N LYS A 284 -14.85 9.37 6.61
CA LYS A 284 -15.30 8.49 5.51
C LYS A 284 -16.54 7.68 5.86
N GLY A 285 -16.85 7.48 7.14
CA GLY A 285 -18.11 6.87 7.57
C GLY A 285 -18.32 5.41 7.12
N GLN A 286 -17.30 4.55 7.22
CA GLN A 286 -17.37 3.14 6.84
C GLN A 286 -18.58 2.42 7.47
N GLN A 287 -19.48 1.92 6.64
CA GLN A 287 -20.64 1.12 7.02
C GLN A 287 -20.29 -0.37 7.12
N PRO A 288 -21.08 -1.16 7.88
CA PRO A 288 -21.02 -2.61 7.83
C PRO A 288 -21.26 -3.12 6.39
N PRO A 289 -20.62 -4.23 5.98
CA PRO A 289 -20.82 -4.78 4.65
C PRO A 289 -22.24 -5.34 4.48
N ASP A 290 -22.77 -5.18 3.27
CA ASP A 290 -24.06 -5.71 2.85
C ASP A 290 -23.91 -7.05 2.11
N LEU A 291 -25.04 -7.72 1.83
CA LEU A 291 -25.02 -9.00 1.10
C LEU A 291 -24.43 -8.87 -0.30
N ASP A 292 -24.59 -7.72 -0.95
CA ASP A 292 -24.05 -7.44 -2.28
C ASP A 292 -22.51 -7.38 -2.27
N ASP A 293 -21.88 -7.04 -1.14
CA ASP A 293 -20.41 -7.01 -1.01
C ASP A 293 -19.79 -8.40 -1.17
N LEU A 294 -20.55 -9.48 -0.92
CA LEU A 294 -20.09 -10.85 -1.14
C LEU A 294 -19.76 -11.14 -2.61
N ALA A 295 -20.30 -10.36 -3.55
CA ALA A 295 -20.02 -10.51 -4.98
C ALA A 295 -18.72 -9.81 -5.43
N ARG A 296 -18.13 -8.95 -4.60
CA ARG A 296 -16.95 -8.14 -4.95
C ARG A 296 -15.68 -8.89 -5.33
N PRO A 297 -15.40 -10.11 -4.83
CA PRO A 297 -14.34 -10.93 -5.39
C PRO A 297 -14.50 -11.19 -6.91
N GLY A 298 -15.71 -11.06 -7.46
CA GLY A 298 -15.97 -11.05 -8.90
C GLY A 298 -15.26 -9.93 -9.65
N GLU A 299 -15.01 -8.78 -9.03
CA GLU A 299 -14.20 -7.69 -9.60
C GLU A 299 -12.75 -8.13 -9.82
N ILE A 300 -12.18 -8.85 -8.84
CA ILE A 300 -10.82 -9.41 -8.92
C ILE A 300 -10.72 -10.39 -10.08
N VAL A 301 -11.71 -11.28 -10.19
CA VAL A 301 -11.79 -12.28 -11.27
C VAL A 301 -11.94 -11.61 -12.62
N SER A 302 -12.77 -10.57 -12.71
CA SER A 302 -12.98 -9.81 -13.96
C SER A 302 -11.75 -9.00 -14.35
N TYR A 303 -11.03 -8.46 -13.36
CA TYR A 303 -9.83 -7.65 -13.56
C TYR A 303 -8.66 -8.48 -14.12
N VAL A 304 -8.40 -9.66 -13.55
CA VAL A 304 -7.32 -10.56 -14.01
C VAL A 304 -7.77 -11.45 -15.16
N GLY A 305 -9.07 -11.70 -15.33
CA GLY A 305 -9.62 -12.61 -16.34
C GLY A 305 -9.98 -13.97 -15.75
N TRP A 306 -11.23 -14.38 -15.96
CA TRP A 306 -11.80 -15.58 -15.33
C TRP A 306 -11.08 -16.88 -15.73
N LEU A 307 -10.53 -16.97 -16.95
CA LEU A 307 -9.78 -18.15 -17.42
C LEU A 307 -8.49 -18.36 -16.60
N VAL A 308 -7.78 -17.29 -16.25
CA VAL A 308 -6.57 -17.38 -15.43
C VAL A 308 -6.92 -17.92 -14.04
N VAL A 309 -8.01 -17.41 -13.45
CA VAL A 309 -8.50 -17.87 -12.14
C VAL A 309 -8.95 -19.32 -12.21
N ALA A 310 -9.73 -19.70 -13.23
CA ALA A 310 -10.23 -21.05 -13.41
C ALA A 310 -9.08 -22.08 -13.56
N VAL A 311 -8.05 -21.76 -14.34
CA VAL A 311 -6.87 -22.62 -14.49
C VAL A 311 -6.08 -22.72 -13.18
N ALA A 312 -5.91 -21.62 -12.45
CA ALA A 312 -5.23 -21.63 -11.15
C ALA A 312 -5.99 -22.46 -10.11
N VAL A 313 -7.33 -22.33 -10.05
CA VAL A 313 -8.20 -23.12 -9.18
C VAL A 313 -8.18 -24.59 -9.56
N ALA A 314 -8.22 -24.93 -10.86
CA ALA A 314 -8.10 -26.32 -11.30
C ALA A 314 -6.76 -26.94 -10.91
N CYS A 315 -5.65 -26.19 -11.06
CA CYS A 315 -4.32 -26.61 -10.58
C CYS A 315 -4.32 -26.82 -9.05
N LEU A 316 -4.91 -25.88 -8.30
CA LEU A 316 -5.00 -25.97 -6.85
C LEU A 316 -5.79 -27.22 -6.42
N VAL A 317 -6.99 -27.43 -6.97
CA VAL A 317 -7.83 -28.60 -6.67
C VAL A 317 -7.06 -29.89 -6.96
N MET A 318 -6.42 -30.00 -8.13
CA MET A 318 -5.62 -31.18 -8.49
C MET A 318 -4.53 -31.48 -7.45
N LEU A 319 -3.86 -30.45 -6.91
CA LEU A 319 -2.80 -30.60 -5.92
C LEU A 319 -3.33 -30.87 -4.49
N LEU A 320 -4.58 -30.49 -4.19
CA LEU A 320 -5.21 -30.71 -2.88
C LEU A 320 -5.83 -32.12 -2.73
N VAL A 321 -6.12 -32.83 -3.82
CA VAL A 321 -6.77 -34.16 -3.80
C VAL A 321 -5.95 -35.20 -3.04
N ARG A 322 -4.61 -35.17 -3.14
CA ARG A 322 -3.74 -36.17 -2.49
C ARG A 322 -3.02 -35.60 -1.29
N PRO A 323 -2.97 -36.33 -0.14
CA PRO A 323 -2.19 -35.92 1.00
C PRO A 323 -0.71 -35.83 0.62
N SER A 324 -0.11 -34.66 0.83
CA SER A 324 1.29 -34.39 0.52
C SER A 324 1.80 -33.24 1.38
N ARG A 325 3.13 -33.10 1.49
CA ARG A 325 3.73 -31.91 2.14
C ARG A 325 3.30 -30.62 1.43
N LEU A 326 3.16 -30.66 0.10
CA LEU A 326 2.68 -29.53 -0.69
C LEU A 326 1.26 -29.13 -0.27
N ARG A 327 0.33 -30.09 -0.13
CA ARG A 327 -1.04 -29.83 0.35
C ARG A 327 -1.04 -29.08 1.69
N THR A 328 -0.27 -29.56 2.67
CA THR A 328 -0.16 -28.91 3.98
C THR A 328 0.30 -27.45 3.88
N GLY A 329 1.27 -27.17 2.99
CA GLY A 329 1.76 -25.82 2.76
C GLY A 329 0.76 -24.93 2.04
N LEU A 330 0.05 -25.46 1.05
CA LEU A 330 -1.00 -24.73 0.33
C LEU A 330 -2.14 -24.37 1.28
N VAL A 331 -2.58 -25.29 2.15
CA VAL A 331 -3.58 -25.00 3.19
C VAL A 331 -3.11 -23.88 4.13
N ALA A 332 -1.84 -23.90 4.54
CA ALA A 332 -1.27 -22.84 5.37
C ALA A 332 -1.24 -21.46 4.67
N LEU A 333 -1.05 -21.43 3.34
CA LEU A 333 -1.12 -20.19 2.54
C LEU A 333 -2.55 -19.73 2.25
N LEU A 334 -3.51 -20.67 2.15
CA LEU A 334 -4.90 -20.35 1.88
C LEU A 334 -5.56 -19.57 3.02
N VAL A 335 -5.09 -19.73 4.27
CA VAL A 335 -5.61 -18.95 5.40
C VAL A 335 -5.33 -17.45 5.24
N PRO A 336 -4.06 -16.98 5.19
CA PRO A 336 -3.80 -15.56 5.00
C PRO A 336 -4.34 -15.05 3.67
N PHE A 337 -4.36 -15.87 2.60
CA PHE A 337 -5.04 -15.49 1.35
C PHE A 337 -6.55 -15.31 1.52
N GLY A 338 -7.24 -16.19 2.25
CA GLY A 338 -8.66 -16.05 2.52
C GLY A 338 -8.97 -14.78 3.31
N LEU A 339 -8.11 -14.43 4.28
CA LEU A 339 -8.25 -13.18 5.03
C LEU A 339 -8.08 -11.93 4.15
N THR A 340 -7.24 -11.97 3.10
CA THR A 340 -7.12 -10.85 2.15
C THR A 340 -8.42 -10.64 1.37
N VAL A 341 -9.09 -11.73 0.99
CA VAL A 341 -10.38 -11.68 0.29
C VAL A 341 -11.49 -11.20 1.24
N VAL A 342 -11.51 -11.66 2.49
CA VAL A 342 -12.47 -11.18 3.50
C VAL A 342 -12.27 -9.68 3.76
N ALA A 343 -11.03 -9.21 3.92
CA ALA A 343 -10.75 -7.78 4.09
C ALA A 343 -11.26 -6.96 2.89
N TYR A 344 -11.09 -7.47 1.68
CA TYR A 344 -11.56 -6.81 0.46
C TYR A 344 -13.08 -6.71 0.38
N ILE A 345 -13.81 -7.72 0.85
CA ILE A 345 -15.27 -7.72 0.93
C ILE A 345 -15.76 -6.65 1.92
N VAL A 346 -15.10 -6.53 3.06
CA VAL A 346 -15.55 -5.63 4.16
C VAL A 346 -15.29 -4.16 3.86
N LEU A 347 -14.22 -3.82 3.13
CA LEU A 347 -13.81 -2.44 2.89
C LEU A 347 -14.68 -1.73 1.86
N GLU A 348 -15.18 -0.53 2.12
CA GLU A 348 -16.00 0.21 1.15
C GLU A 348 -15.37 0.44 -0.24
N TYR A 349 -16.20 0.88 -1.18
CA TYR A 349 -15.78 1.27 -2.52
C TYR A 349 -14.72 2.36 -2.49
N ASP A 350 -13.68 2.21 -3.33
CA ASP A 350 -12.56 3.14 -3.41
C ASP A 350 -12.66 4.02 -4.66
N TRP A 351 -12.87 5.33 -4.47
CA TRP A 351 -12.97 6.33 -5.56
C TRP A 351 -11.71 6.41 -6.44
N MET A 352 -10.57 5.97 -5.89
CA MET A 352 -9.28 5.99 -6.56
C MET A 352 -9.18 4.95 -7.69
N GLY A 353 -10.06 3.95 -7.73
CA GLY A 353 -10.14 2.93 -8.78
C GLY A 353 -8.98 1.92 -8.75
N GLN A 354 -8.88 1.09 -9.80
CA GLN A 354 -7.83 0.07 -9.94
C GLN A 354 -7.66 -0.84 -8.71
N LEU A 355 -8.76 -1.12 -7.99
CA LEU A 355 -8.86 -2.09 -6.89
C LEU A 355 -7.71 -1.98 -5.85
N ARG A 356 -7.43 -0.77 -5.35
CA ARG A 356 -6.30 -0.50 -4.41
C ARG A 356 -6.21 -1.49 -3.25
N PHE A 357 -7.34 -1.81 -2.65
CA PHE A 357 -7.44 -2.70 -1.50
C PHE A 357 -7.14 -4.17 -1.83
N ALA A 358 -7.10 -4.53 -3.11
CA ALA A 358 -6.71 -5.87 -3.56
C ALA A 358 -5.19 -6.12 -3.54
N THR A 359 -4.37 -5.15 -3.15
CA THR A 359 -2.90 -5.30 -3.12
C THR A 359 -2.43 -6.60 -2.43
N PRO A 360 -2.98 -7.02 -1.26
CA PRO A 360 -2.62 -8.28 -0.64
C PRO A 360 -3.14 -9.52 -1.39
N ILE A 361 -4.29 -9.42 -2.06
CA ILE A 361 -4.82 -10.47 -2.95
C ILE A 361 -3.86 -10.71 -4.10
N TRP A 362 -3.37 -9.64 -4.75
CA TRP A 362 -2.38 -9.77 -5.82
C TRP A 362 -1.08 -10.39 -5.32
N THR A 363 -0.62 -9.95 -4.15
CA THR A 363 0.62 -10.44 -3.53
C THR A 363 0.57 -11.94 -3.29
N LEU A 364 -0.40 -12.41 -2.49
CA LEU A 364 -0.50 -13.83 -2.14
C LEU A 364 -1.08 -14.68 -3.28
N GLY A 365 -1.93 -14.10 -4.13
CA GLY A 365 -2.48 -14.74 -5.32
C GLY A 365 -1.42 -15.02 -6.38
N ALA A 366 -0.52 -14.07 -6.66
CA ALA A 366 0.61 -14.29 -7.57
C ALA A 366 1.56 -15.38 -7.04
N PHE A 367 1.85 -15.38 -5.74
CA PHE A 367 2.70 -16.39 -5.12
C PHE A 367 2.07 -17.79 -5.14
N GLY A 368 0.83 -17.90 -4.64
CA GLY A 368 0.07 -19.14 -4.63
C GLY A 368 -0.19 -19.67 -6.04
N GLY A 369 -0.60 -18.79 -6.95
CA GLY A 369 -0.80 -19.08 -8.38
C GLY A 369 0.44 -19.64 -9.06
N ALA A 370 1.59 -18.99 -8.86
CA ALA A 370 2.86 -19.46 -9.40
C ALA A 370 3.25 -20.85 -8.85
N ILE A 371 3.04 -21.10 -7.55
CA ILE A 371 3.30 -22.42 -6.94
C ILE A 371 2.39 -23.48 -7.59
N VAL A 372 1.07 -23.26 -7.61
CA VAL A 372 0.13 -24.29 -8.06
C VAL A 372 0.31 -24.61 -9.54
N VAL A 373 0.60 -23.60 -10.39
CA VAL A 373 0.84 -23.81 -11.82
C VAL A 373 2.14 -24.59 -12.05
N VAL A 374 3.25 -24.20 -11.39
CA VAL A 374 4.55 -24.86 -11.57
C VAL A 374 4.53 -26.30 -11.07
N GLU A 375 3.89 -26.55 -9.92
CA GLU A 375 3.78 -27.90 -9.37
C GLU A 375 2.78 -28.77 -10.16
N ALA A 376 1.68 -28.18 -10.65
CA ALA A 376 0.74 -28.89 -11.52
C ALA A 376 1.40 -29.35 -12.84
N LEU A 377 2.15 -28.46 -13.50
CA LEU A 377 2.92 -28.79 -14.69
C LEU A 377 3.99 -29.86 -14.40
N SER A 378 4.64 -29.79 -13.22
CA SER A 378 5.64 -30.78 -12.82
C SER A 378 5.02 -32.16 -12.61
N ALA A 379 3.84 -32.22 -11.99
CA ALA A 379 3.12 -33.46 -11.68
C ALA A 379 2.41 -34.10 -12.90
N ALA A 380 2.03 -33.30 -13.90
CA ALA A 380 1.28 -33.79 -15.07
C ALA A 380 2.13 -34.68 -16.01
N ARG A 381 1.47 -35.66 -16.65
CA ARG A 381 2.03 -36.43 -17.79
C ARG A 381 2.16 -35.53 -19.03
N LEU A 382 2.90 -35.95 -20.06
CA LEU A 382 3.17 -35.15 -21.26
C LEU A 382 1.89 -34.55 -21.89
N ARG A 383 0.84 -35.36 -22.11
CA ARG A 383 -0.45 -34.86 -22.63
C ARG A 383 -1.07 -33.79 -21.72
N GLY A 384 -1.07 -34.01 -20.41
CA GLY A 384 -1.58 -33.04 -19.44
C GLY A 384 -0.76 -31.74 -19.39
N ARG A 385 0.56 -31.83 -19.56
CA ARG A 385 1.44 -30.65 -19.66
C ARG A 385 1.14 -29.83 -20.91
N ILE A 386 0.92 -30.48 -22.05
CA ILE A 386 0.54 -29.80 -23.30
C ILE A 386 -0.80 -29.10 -23.12
N VAL A 387 -1.82 -29.81 -22.61
CA VAL A 387 -3.15 -29.22 -22.38
C VAL A 387 -3.08 -28.04 -21.41
N LEU A 388 -2.43 -28.21 -20.25
CA LEU A 388 -2.30 -27.14 -19.27
C LEU A 388 -1.48 -25.96 -19.82
N GLY A 389 -0.42 -26.23 -20.59
CA GLY A 389 0.35 -25.20 -21.28
C GLY A 389 -0.49 -24.39 -22.27
N CYS A 390 -1.27 -25.06 -23.13
CA CYS A 390 -2.18 -24.39 -24.06
C CYS A 390 -3.24 -23.57 -23.33
N LEU A 391 -3.86 -24.13 -22.28
CA LEU A 391 -4.85 -23.41 -21.46
C LEU A 391 -4.26 -22.17 -20.79
N LEU A 392 -3.04 -22.27 -20.25
CA LEU A 392 -2.32 -21.13 -19.67
C LEU A 392 -2.03 -20.06 -20.71
N VAL A 393 -1.58 -20.44 -21.91
CA VAL A 393 -1.34 -19.49 -23.01
C VAL A 393 -2.64 -18.77 -23.39
N VAL A 394 -3.73 -19.52 -23.61
CA VAL A 394 -5.04 -18.93 -23.93
C VAL A 394 -5.51 -17.99 -22.82
N ALA A 395 -5.40 -18.42 -21.55
CA ALA A 395 -5.79 -17.62 -20.40
C ALA A 395 -4.97 -16.32 -20.32
N LEU A 396 -3.64 -16.41 -20.40
CA LEU A 396 -2.75 -15.24 -20.32
C LEU A 396 -2.95 -14.27 -21.49
N VAL A 397 -3.10 -14.78 -22.72
CA VAL A 397 -3.37 -13.95 -23.91
C VAL A 397 -4.72 -13.25 -23.77
N SER A 398 -5.75 -13.94 -23.28
CA SER A 398 -7.08 -13.34 -23.06
C SER A 398 -7.06 -12.22 -22.03
N SER A 399 -6.23 -12.34 -20.99
CA SER A 399 -6.07 -11.34 -19.93
C SER A 399 -5.19 -10.16 -20.31
N LEU A 400 -4.19 -10.38 -21.19
CA LEU A 400 -3.17 -9.38 -21.51
C LEU A 400 -3.77 -8.09 -22.07
N SER A 401 -4.76 -8.20 -22.96
CA SER A 401 -5.46 -7.04 -23.54
C SER A 401 -6.18 -6.23 -22.47
N GLY A 402 -6.90 -6.90 -21.56
CA GLY A 402 -7.59 -6.24 -20.45
C GLY A 402 -6.63 -5.51 -19.50
N LEU A 403 -5.55 -6.18 -19.08
CA LEU A 403 -4.54 -5.56 -18.20
C LEU A 403 -3.83 -4.39 -18.89
N TYR A 404 -3.52 -4.51 -20.18
CA TYR A 404 -2.94 -3.42 -20.97
C TYR A 404 -3.87 -2.22 -21.05
N THR A 405 -5.15 -2.43 -21.37
CA THR A 405 -6.16 -1.36 -21.42
C THR A 405 -6.35 -0.71 -20.06
N GLN A 406 -6.41 -1.47 -18.96
CA GLN A 406 -6.53 -0.93 -17.61
C GLN A 406 -5.34 -0.03 -17.25
N GLY A 407 -4.11 -0.50 -17.49
CA GLY A 407 -2.90 0.27 -17.21
C GLY A 407 -2.76 1.53 -18.07
N THR A 408 -3.04 1.43 -19.38
CA THR A 408 -2.95 2.58 -20.30
C THR A 408 -4.06 3.61 -20.06
N THR A 409 -5.27 3.17 -19.75
CA THR A 409 -6.39 4.07 -19.40
C THR A 409 -6.09 4.84 -18.12
N TYR A 410 -5.60 4.15 -17.08
CA TYR A 410 -5.21 4.82 -15.84
C TYR A 410 -4.01 5.76 -16.05
N ARG A 411 -3.01 5.35 -16.84
CA ARG A 411 -1.85 6.20 -17.17
C ARG A 411 -2.26 7.48 -17.91
N ALA A 412 -3.21 7.39 -18.84
CA ALA A 412 -3.73 8.55 -19.56
C ALA A 412 -4.54 9.48 -18.64
N ASN A 413 -5.20 8.91 -17.62
CA ASN A 413 -6.09 9.62 -16.71
C ASN A 413 -5.79 9.30 -15.25
N VAL A 414 -4.57 9.61 -14.80
CA VAL A 414 -4.19 9.38 -13.40
C VAL A 414 -5.07 10.20 -12.47
N LYS A 415 -5.30 9.66 -11.28
CA LYS A 415 -6.00 10.37 -10.20
C LYS A 415 -5.14 11.51 -9.66
N THR A 416 -5.77 12.43 -8.91
CA THR A 416 -5.20 13.70 -8.44
C THR A 416 -3.77 13.55 -7.95
N ALA A 417 -2.84 14.23 -8.62
CA ALA A 417 -1.41 14.15 -8.34
C ALA A 417 -1.00 15.22 -7.31
N PHE A 418 -0.21 14.87 -6.31
CA PHE A 418 0.14 15.86 -5.26
C PHE A 418 0.91 17.08 -5.79
N CYS A 419 1.76 16.88 -6.82
CA CYS A 419 2.46 17.98 -7.47
C CYS A 419 1.51 18.98 -8.15
N ILE A 420 0.42 18.46 -8.72
CA ILE A 420 -0.62 19.30 -9.32
C ILE A 420 -1.31 20.11 -8.23
N VAL A 421 -1.70 19.48 -7.12
CA VAL A 421 -2.35 20.16 -5.99
C VAL A 421 -1.41 21.21 -5.37
N ALA A 422 -0.13 20.89 -5.17
CA ALA A 422 0.83 21.82 -4.60
C ALA A 422 1.03 23.08 -5.47
N GLU A 423 1.14 22.91 -6.79
CA GLU A 423 1.31 24.04 -7.71
C GLU A 423 0.00 24.81 -7.94
N ARG A 424 -1.11 24.09 -8.08
CA ARG A 424 -2.43 24.69 -8.35
C ARG A 424 -2.98 25.40 -7.13
N ASP A 425 -2.94 24.77 -5.96
CA ASP A 425 -3.59 25.28 -4.76
C ASP A 425 -2.59 25.94 -3.82
N ALA A 426 -1.54 25.24 -3.39
CA ALA A 426 -0.64 25.78 -2.37
C ALA A 426 0.07 27.08 -2.82
N GLN A 427 0.65 27.08 -4.02
CA GLN A 427 1.32 28.28 -4.56
C GLN A 427 0.34 29.43 -4.84
N THR A 428 -0.84 29.12 -5.36
CA THR A 428 -1.86 30.13 -5.65
C THR A 428 -2.39 30.77 -4.37
N VAL A 429 -2.70 29.95 -3.36
CA VAL A 429 -3.14 30.40 -2.04
C VAL A 429 -2.07 31.24 -1.36
N ASN A 430 -0.80 30.84 -1.41
CA ASN A 430 0.31 31.64 -0.89
C ASN A 430 0.40 33.01 -1.59
N GLY A 431 0.19 33.05 -2.91
CA GLY A 431 0.15 34.30 -3.67
C GLY A 431 -1.02 35.21 -3.30
N PHE A 432 -2.23 34.65 -3.11
CA PHE A 432 -3.37 35.41 -2.60
C PHE A 432 -3.09 35.96 -1.19
N ALA A 433 -2.51 35.14 -0.31
CA ALA A 433 -2.11 35.57 1.02
C ALA A 433 -1.07 36.71 0.99
N ASP A 434 -0.16 36.72 0.01
CA ASP A 434 0.81 37.81 -0.17
C ASP A 434 0.13 39.10 -0.63
N ILE A 435 -0.76 39.03 -1.64
CA ILE A 435 -1.51 40.19 -2.16
C ILE A 435 -2.40 40.82 -1.08
N LEU A 436 -3.02 39.99 -0.26
CA LEU A 436 -3.89 40.38 0.85
C LEU A 436 -3.11 40.71 2.14
N LYS A 437 -1.79 40.47 2.17
CA LYS A 437 -0.93 40.62 3.35
C LYS A 437 -1.45 39.84 4.56
N LEU A 438 -1.94 38.61 4.33
CA LEU A 438 -2.45 37.75 5.38
C LEU A 438 -1.31 37.20 6.25
N PRO A 439 -1.49 37.17 7.59
CA PRO A 439 -0.56 36.49 8.49
C PRO A 439 -0.60 34.97 8.29
N ASP A 440 0.43 34.26 8.73
CA ASP A 440 0.47 32.78 8.64
C ASP A 440 -0.61 32.09 9.51
N THR A 441 -1.23 32.83 10.42
CA THR A 441 -2.39 32.37 11.20
C THR A 441 -3.72 32.44 10.44
N ALA A 442 -3.76 33.09 9.27
CA ALA A 442 -4.93 33.08 8.39
C ALA A 442 -5.22 31.66 7.91
N GLN A 443 -6.45 31.43 7.47
CA GLN A 443 -6.97 30.11 7.10
C GLN A 443 -7.44 30.05 5.66
N VAL A 444 -7.22 28.90 5.03
CA VAL A 444 -7.84 28.49 3.77
C VAL A 444 -8.68 27.24 3.99
N GLY A 445 -9.97 27.31 3.67
CA GLY A 445 -10.86 26.15 3.57
C GLY A 445 -10.64 25.43 2.25
N LEU A 446 -10.36 24.13 2.25
CA LEU A 446 -10.06 23.37 1.03
C LEU A 446 -10.46 21.90 1.09
N ILE A 447 -10.33 21.22 -0.05
CA ILE A 447 -10.61 19.77 -0.20
C ILE A 447 -9.33 18.97 -0.46
N ASP A 448 -8.50 19.39 -1.41
CA ASP A 448 -7.27 18.68 -1.78
C ASP A 448 -6.17 18.97 -0.74
N LEU A 449 -6.11 18.11 0.28
CA LEU A 449 -5.34 18.31 1.50
C LEU A 449 -3.83 18.10 1.31
N GLY A 450 -3.42 17.12 0.50
CA GLY A 450 -2.07 16.58 0.49
C GLY A 450 -1.02 17.61 0.08
N GLY A 451 -0.96 17.92 -1.21
CA GLY A 451 -0.03 18.91 -1.77
C GLY A 451 -0.16 20.28 -1.11
N THR A 452 -1.38 20.65 -0.68
CA THR A 452 -1.63 21.95 -0.04
C THR A 452 -1.03 22.03 1.37
N SER A 453 -1.16 20.98 2.18
CA SER A 453 -0.57 20.94 3.53
C SER A 453 0.96 20.98 3.51
N LEU A 454 1.61 20.44 2.46
CA LEU A 454 3.06 20.52 2.29
C LEU A 454 3.56 21.91 1.88
N GLY A 455 2.76 22.67 1.12
CA GLY A 455 3.19 23.90 0.45
C GLY A 455 2.62 25.19 1.02
N SER A 456 1.46 25.15 1.67
CA SER A 456 0.79 26.34 2.20
C SER A 456 1.52 26.89 3.43
N ARG A 457 1.77 28.20 3.47
CA ARG A 457 2.26 28.90 4.68
C ARG A 457 1.13 29.25 5.65
N ILE A 458 -0.07 29.46 5.13
CA ILE A 458 -1.26 29.75 5.94
C ILE A 458 -1.94 28.45 6.39
N ARG A 459 -2.76 28.54 7.45
CA ARG A 459 -3.44 27.39 8.04
C ARG A 459 -4.43 26.76 7.08
N VAL A 460 -4.40 25.44 7.01
CA VAL A 460 -5.36 24.66 6.23
C VAL A 460 -6.52 24.24 7.12
N LEU A 461 -7.73 24.60 6.70
CA LEU A 461 -8.99 24.06 7.20
C LEU A 461 -9.48 23.01 6.19
N ASP A 462 -9.43 21.74 6.58
CA ASP A 462 -9.82 20.63 5.71
C ASP A 462 -11.33 20.40 5.71
N LEU A 463 -11.98 20.83 4.63
CA LEU A 463 -13.43 20.71 4.43
C LEU A 463 -13.87 19.28 4.04
N ALA A 464 -12.93 18.38 3.74
CA ALA A 464 -13.20 16.94 3.58
C ALA A 464 -13.04 16.17 4.90
N GLY A 465 -12.61 16.83 5.98
CA GLY A 465 -12.57 16.26 7.33
C GLY A 465 -11.49 15.21 7.58
N LEU A 466 -10.55 14.97 6.67
CA LEU A 466 -9.44 14.04 6.92
C LEU A 466 -8.55 14.54 8.07
N GLY A 467 -8.13 15.79 8.01
CA GLY A 467 -7.24 16.46 8.97
C GLY A 467 -7.92 17.41 9.95
N ASP A 468 -9.24 17.60 9.86
CA ASP A 468 -10.01 18.49 10.75
C ASP A 468 -11.07 17.70 11.54
N LYS A 469 -11.00 17.79 12.87
CA LYS A 469 -11.81 16.98 13.79
C LYS A 469 -13.30 17.39 13.77
N PRO A 470 -13.67 18.67 13.97
CA PRO A 470 -15.05 19.14 13.81
C PRO A 470 -15.67 18.82 12.45
N ILE A 471 -14.95 19.06 11.35
CA ILE A 471 -15.50 18.79 10.01
C ILE A 471 -15.79 17.28 9.85
N ALA A 472 -14.89 16.41 10.33
CA ALA A 472 -15.11 14.97 10.30
C ALA A 472 -16.39 14.54 11.03
N ASP A 473 -16.68 15.13 12.20
CA ASP A 473 -17.88 14.80 12.99
C ASP A 473 -19.15 15.21 12.24
N TYR A 474 -19.19 16.42 11.67
CA TYR A 474 -20.34 16.85 10.87
C TYR A 474 -20.57 15.98 9.63
N LEU A 475 -19.51 15.57 8.95
CA LEU A 475 -19.62 14.67 7.79
C LEU A 475 -20.09 13.27 8.21
N HIS A 476 -19.60 12.75 9.34
CA HIS A 476 -20.02 11.46 9.88
C HIS A 476 -21.52 11.43 10.20
N ASP A 477 -22.02 12.49 10.81
CA ASP A 477 -23.44 12.62 11.21
C ASP A 477 -24.34 13.09 10.05
N ALA A 478 -23.78 13.25 8.84
CA ALA A 478 -24.43 13.82 7.66
C ALA A 478 -25.04 15.22 7.90
N ASP A 479 -24.50 15.98 8.87
CA ASP A 479 -24.94 17.32 9.25
C ASP A 479 -24.21 18.41 8.44
N LEU A 480 -24.57 18.51 7.15
CA LEU A 480 -24.00 19.53 6.26
C LEU A 480 -24.38 20.96 6.68
N GLN A 481 -25.51 21.15 7.35
CA GLN A 481 -25.91 22.46 7.87
C GLN A 481 -24.98 22.89 9.01
N GLY A 482 -24.74 22.01 9.98
CA GLY A 482 -23.80 22.24 11.08
C GLY A 482 -22.37 22.48 10.59
N LEU A 483 -21.94 21.75 9.56
CA LEU A 483 -20.66 22.02 8.89
C LEU A 483 -20.59 23.46 8.36
N ARG A 484 -21.60 23.90 7.60
CA ARG A 484 -21.63 25.27 7.06
C ARG A 484 -21.75 26.32 8.17
N ASP A 485 -22.52 26.06 9.21
CA ASP A 485 -22.61 26.92 10.39
C ASP A 485 -21.24 27.08 11.04
N TYR A 486 -20.51 26.00 11.25
CA TYR A 486 -19.15 26.04 11.78
C TYR A 486 -18.22 26.87 10.89
N VAL A 487 -18.23 26.63 9.57
CA VAL A 487 -17.35 27.32 8.63
C VAL A 487 -17.67 28.82 8.56
N PHE A 488 -18.94 29.21 8.46
CA PHE A 488 -19.32 30.62 8.29
C PHE A 488 -19.39 31.42 9.59
N THR A 489 -19.56 30.77 10.75
CA THR A 489 -19.72 31.49 12.02
C THR A 489 -18.50 31.41 12.93
N LYS A 490 -17.76 30.30 12.91
CA LYS A 490 -16.65 30.04 13.83
C LYS A 490 -15.28 30.02 13.15
N ALA A 491 -15.11 29.21 12.10
CA ALA A 491 -13.82 29.09 11.43
C ALA A 491 -13.49 30.32 10.56
N LYS A 492 -14.48 30.79 9.79
CA LYS A 492 -14.43 32.00 8.93
C LYS A 492 -13.13 32.12 8.12
N PRO A 493 -12.73 31.11 7.35
CA PRO A 493 -11.46 31.15 6.64
C PRO A 493 -11.39 32.34 5.68
N GLU A 494 -10.23 32.99 5.58
CA GLU A 494 -10.00 34.14 4.69
C GLU A 494 -10.18 33.76 3.21
N LEU A 495 -9.82 32.53 2.87
CA LEU A 495 -9.91 31.96 1.53
C LEU A 495 -10.68 30.63 1.57
N ILE A 496 -11.44 30.33 0.52
CA ILE A 496 -12.05 29.00 0.33
C ILE A 496 -11.77 28.53 -1.10
N THR A 497 -11.35 27.27 -1.24
CA THR A 497 -11.14 26.63 -2.53
C THR A 497 -11.99 25.37 -2.64
N PHE A 498 -12.54 25.15 -3.83
CA PHE A 498 -13.26 23.92 -4.15
C PHE A 498 -12.69 23.28 -5.40
N ILE A 499 -12.68 21.95 -5.40
CA ILE A 499 -12.37 21.11 -6.54
C ILE A 499 -13.62 20.33 -6.94
N GLY A 500 -13.84 20.18 -8.23
CA GLY A 500 -14.95 19.42 -8.79
C GLY A 500 -16.32 19.86 -8.27
N SER A 501 -17.10 18.89 -7.81
CA SER A 501 -18.46 19.11 -7.31
C SER A 501 -18.53 19.44 -5.83
N TRP A 502 -17.39 19.58 -5.11
CA TRP A 502 -17.39 19.67 -3.66
C TRP A 502 -18.14 20.88 -3.10
N ILE A 503 -18.18 21.99 -3.84
CA ILE A 503 -19.01 23.15 -3.47
C ILE A 503 -20.49 22.76 -3.34
N THR A 504 -20.98 21.93 -4.27
CA THR A 504 -22.36 21.41 -4.29
C THR A 504 -22.53 20.23 -3.34
N THR A 505 -21.55 19.33 -3.21
CA THR A 505 -21.55 18.22 -2.25
C THR A 505 -21.72 18.74 -0.81
N LEU A 506 -21.03 19.82 -0.46
CA LEU A 506 -21.15 20.47 0.85
C LEU A 506 -22.29 21.52 0.90
N GLN A 507 -22.99 21.72 -0.22
CA GLN A 507 -24.09 22.67 -0.43
C GLN A 507 -23.74 24.12 -0.05
N PHE A 508 -22.50 24.54 -0.28
CA PHE A 508 -22.08 25.93 -0.07
C PHE A 508 -22.74 26.86 -1.08
N ASP A 509 -22.96 26.38 -2.31
CA ASP A 509 -23.68 27.07 -3.38
C ASP A 509 -25.19 27.21 -3.13
N GLN A 510 -25.72 26.51 -2.12
CA GLN A 510 -27.14 26.60 -1.71
C GLN A 510 -27.34 27.45 -0.45
N ASP A 511 -26.25 27.88 0.20
CA ASP A 511 -26.30 28.66 1.43
C ASP A 511 -26.13 30.16 1.14
N PRO A 512 -27.14 31.02 1.38
CA PRO A 512 -27.06 32.45 1.06
C PRO A 512 -25.91 33.19 1.76
N ARG A 513 -25.36 32.63 2.85
CA ARG A 513 -24.21 33.21 3.53
C ARG A 513 -22.95 33.14 2.69
N PHE A 514 -22.81 32.14 1.81
CA PHE A 514 -21.64 32.03 0.95
C PHE A 514 -21.56 33.23 -0.01
N ASP A 515 -22.63 33.54 -0.73
CA ASP A 515 -22.70 34.72 -1.61
C ASP A 515 -22.60 36.03 -0.84
N ARG A 516 -23.15 36.09 0.38
CA ARG A 516 -23.06 37.27 1.24
C ARG A 516 -21.63 37.53 1.70
N ASP A 517 -20.96 36.50 2.23
CA ASP A 517 -19.70 36.63 2.99
C ASP A 517 -18.45 36.41 2.13
N TYR A 518 -18.57 35.76 0.97
CA TYR A 518 -17.46 35.46 0.07
C TYR A 518 -17.70 36.01 -1.34
N VAL A 519 -16.61 36.25 -2.07
CA VAL A 519 -16.63 36.64 -3.48
C VAL A 519 -15.64 35.79 -4.27
N THR A 520 -16.07 35.38 -5.47
CA THR A 520 -15.26 34.55 -6.37
C THR A 520 -14.09 35.33 -6.94
N ILE A 521 -12.88 34.82 -6.74
CA ILE A 521 -11.65 35.26 -7.40
C ILE A 521 -11.53 34.59 -8.77
N PHE A 522 -11.78 33.29 -8.85
CA PHE A 522 -11.57 32.52 -10.08
C PHE A 522 -12.47 31.30 -10.10
N ALA A 523 -13.04 30.99 -11.26
CA ALA A 523 -13.72 29.72 -11.54
C ALA A 523 -13.56 29.40 -13.03
N ASN A 524 -13.12 28.18 -13.36
CA ASN A 524 -12.92 27.76 -14.76
C ASN A 524 -14.07 26.93 -15.35
N GLN A 525 -15.11 26.66 -14.54
CA GLN A 525 -16.40 26.11 -14.93
C GLN A 525 -17.49 26.79 -14.12
N GLY A 526 -18.72 26.77 -14.63
CA GLY A 526 -19.87 27.26 -13.86
C GLY A 526 -20.06 26.44 -12.58
N ILE A 527 -20.34 27.14 -11.47
CA ILE A 527 -20.66 26.51 -10.17
C ILE A 527 -21.91 25.62 -10.38
N GLY A 528 -21.85 24.36 -9.93
CA GLY A 528 -22.97 23.41 -9.99
C GLY A 528 -23.05 22.49 -11.21
N ASN A 529 -22.14 22.59 -12.19
CA ASN A 529 -22.14 21.64 -13.32
C ASN A 529 -21.53 20.29 -12.87
N SER A 530 -22.29 19.19 -12.96
CA SER A 530 -21.97 17.89 -12.33
C SER A 530 -21.59 16.79 -13.34
N THR A 531 -20.82 17.10 -14.39
CA THR A 531 -20.36 16.08 -15.36
C THR A 531 -18.94 15.57 -15.08
N VAL A 532 -18.60 14.41 -15.65
CA VAL A 532 -17.78 13.34 -15.04
C VAL A 532 -16.25 13.57 -14.99
N ASP A 533 -15.70 14.71 -15.45
CA ASP A 533 -14.24 14.99 -15.34
C ASP A 533 -13.92 16.28 -14.57
N SER A 534 -14.08 16.18 -13.25
CA SER A 534 -14.08 17.28 -12.30
C SER A 534 -12.68 17.62 -11.71
N ARG A 535 -11.62 16.93 -12.14
CA ARG A 535 -10.25 16.98 -11.57
C ARG A 535 -9.52 18.31 -11.76
N ASN A 536 -9.96 19.13 -12.71
CA ASN A 536 -9.41 20.46 -12.96
C ASN A 536 -10.46 21.55 -12.76
N TRP A 537 -11.66 21.22 -12.27
CA TRP A 537 -12.70 22.22 -12.04
C TRP A 537 -12.47 22.85 -10.69
N VAL A 538 -11.99 24.08 -10.70
CA VAL A 538 -11.62 24.76 -9.46
C VAL A 538 -12.36 26.06 -9.33
N SER A 539 -12.68 26.39 -8.09
CA SER A 539 -13.13 27.74 -7.74
C SER A 539 -12.39 28.24 -6.50
N TYR A 540 -12.01 29.51 -6.53
CA TYR A 540 -11.29 30.20 -5.46
C TYR A 540 -12.10 31.40 -5.04
N HIS A 541 -12.26 31.55 -3.74
CA HIS A 541 -13.12 32.55 -3.11
C HIS A 541 -12.37 33.23 -1.98
N VAL A 542 -12.64 34.52 -1.79
CA VAL A 542 -12.08 35.33 -0.70
C VAL A 542 -13.20 35.92 0.12
N ARG A 543 -12.97 36.04 1.43
CA ARG A 543 -13.92 36.69 2.33
C ARG A 543 -14.08 38.16 1.94
N ARG A 544 -15.33 38.61 1.82
CA ARG A 544 -15.71 39.89 1.20
C ARG A 544 -15.18 41.10 1.97
N ASP A 545 -15.02 40.99 3.29
CA ASP A 545 -14.48 42.05 4.16
C ASP A 545 -12.97 42.32 3.93
N LEU A 546 -12.26 41.45 3.23
CA LEU A 546 -10.83 41.56 2.97
C LEU A 546 -10.49 42.28 1.66
N VAL A 547 -11.51 42.56 0.83
CA VAL A 547 -11.30 43.06 -0.53
C VAL A 547 -12.22 44.22 -0.86
N ASP A 548 -11.63 45.25 -1.47
CA ASP A 548 -12.36 46.25 -2.25
C ASP A 548 -12.34 45.86 -3.76
N PRO A 549 -13.05 46.58 -4.65
CA PRO A 549 -13.06 46.23 -6.07
C PRO A 549 -11.67 46.23 -6.73
N ALA A 550 -10.74 47.07 -6.27
CA ALA A 550 -9.39 47.14 -6.82
C ALA A 550 -8.55 45.92 -6.39
N LYS A 551 -8.64 45.54 -5.12
CA LYS A 551 -7.97 44.36 -4.57
C LYS A 551 -8.53 43.08 -5.15
N LEU A 552 -9.85 42.99 -5.34
CA LEU A 552 -10.48 41.85 -6.02
C LEU A 552 -9.99 41.73 -7.47
N ALA A 553 -9.90 42.83 -8.20
CA ALA A 553 -9.37 42.83 -9.57
C ALA A 553 -7.89 42.40 -9.62
N GLU A 554 -7.08 42.79 -8.64
CA GLU A 554 -5.69 42.34 -8.50
C GLU A 554 -5.60 40.82 -8.28
N LEU A 555 -6.42 40.27 -7.39
CA LEU A 555 -6.51 38.82 -7.15
C LEU A 555 -6.97 38.06 -8.39
N GLN A 556 -7.99 38.57 -9.10
CA GLN A 556 -8.50 37.99 -10.34
C GLN A 556 -7.43 37.98 -11.44
N ALA A 557 -6.69 39.08 -11.60
CA ALA A 557 -5.59 39.18 -12.55
C ALA A 557 -4.45 38.21 -12.22
N TYR A 558 -4.09 38.09 -10.94
CA TYR A 558 -3.12 37.11 -10.48
C TYR A 558 -3.58 35.68 -10.77
N ALA A 559 -4.81 35.32 -10.38
CA ALA A 559 -5.38 34.00 -10.60
C ALA A 559 -5.42 33.62 -12.08
N GLN A 560 -5.84 34.53 -12.96
CA GLN A 560 -5.84 34.31 -14.40
C GLN A 560 -4.43 34.06 -14.94
N LYS A 561 -3.43 34.79 -14.41
CA LYS A 561 -2.03 34.63 -14.81
C LYS A 561 -1.43 33.30 -14.33
N THR A 562 -1.74 32.86 -13.12
CA THR A 562 -1.10 31.69 -12.50
C THR A 562 -1.86 30.39 -12.74
N LEU A 563 -3.18 30.37 -12.59
CA LEU A 563 -3.97 29.16 -12.68
C LEU A 563 -4.20 28.70 -14.12
N THR A 564 -4.45 29.60 -15.08
CA THR A 564 -4.75 29.19 -16.46
C THR A 564 -3.64 28.34 -17.07
N PRO A 565 -2.34 28.72 -17.02
CA PRO A 565 -1.26 27.89 -17.54
C PRO A 565 -1.14 26.54 -16.82
N VAL A 566 -1.29 26.53 -15.48
CA VAL A 566 -1.22 25.32 -14.66
C VAL A 566 -2.34 24.35 -15.02
N LEU A 567 -3.57 24.86 -15.15
CA LEU A 567 -4.76 24.07 -15.50
C LEU A 567 -4.65 23.48 -16.91
N GLU A 568 -4.15 24.24 -17.89
CA GLU A 568 -3.90 23.71 -19.24
C GLU A 568 -2.81 22.63 -19.25
N LEU A 569 -1.72 22.85 -18.53
CA LEU A 569 -0.65 21.85 -18.38
C LEU A 569 -1.18 20.56 -17.73
N ASN A 570 -2.02 20.68 -16.71
CA ASN A 570 -2.57 19.56 -15.96
C ASN A 570 -3.51 18.67 -16.78
N LYS A 571 -4.06 19.17 -17.90
CA LYS A 571 -4.87 18.34 -18.82
C LYS A 571 -4.06 17.23 -19.49
N THR A 572 -2.76 17.44 -19.69
CA THR A 572 -1.92 16.52 -20.51
C THR A 572 -0.71 15.97 -19.75
N ALA A 573 -0.31 16.59 -18.65
CA ALA A 573 0.94 16.27 -17.96
C ALA A 573 0.76 15.65 -16.56
N GLY A 574 -0.26 14.81 -16.36
CA GLY A 574 -0.56 14.18 -15.06
C GLY A 574 0.56 13.32 -14.45
N LEU A 575 1.53 12.87 -15.26
CA LEU A 575 2.66 12.03 -14.84
C LEU A 575 3.92 12.83 -14.49
N ARG A 576 3.88 14.16 -14.58
CA ARG A 576 5.03 15.02 -14.32
C ARG A 576 5.36 15.07 -12.82
N GLY A 577 6.59 15.44 -12.53
CA GLY A 577 6.99 15.80 -11.17
C GLY A 577 6.94 17.31 -10.98
N CYS A 578 7.28 17.74 -9.77
CA CYS A 578 7.40 19.13 -9.35
C CYS A 578 8.74 19.33 -8.63
N ALA A 579 9.10 20.59 -8.39
CA ALA A 579 10.16 20.94 -7.45
C ALA A 579 9.83 20.45 -6.03
N ASN A 580 10.82 20.44 -5.15
CA ASN A 580 10.58 20.12 -3.74
C ASN A 580 9.57 21.12 -3.15
N ILE A 581 8.52 20.62 -2.51
CA ILE A 581 7.45 21.45 -1.97
C ILE A 581 7.78 21.80 -0.53
N GLN A 582 7.90 23.09 -0.22
CA GLN A 582 8.12 23.61 1.14
C GLN A 582 7.03 24.63 1.51
N PRO A 583 6.77 24.87 2.81
CA PRO A 583 5.82 25.90 3.22
C PRO A 583 6.20 27.26 2.64
N GLY A 584 5.23 27.95 2.05
CA GLY A 584 5.45 29.26 1.41
C GLY A 584 6.05 29.20 0.00
N THR A 585 6.15 28.02 -0.62
CA THR A 585 6.57 27.91 -2.03
C THR A 585 5.66 28.78 -2.91
N LYS A 586 6.27 29.57 -3.80
CA LYS A 586 5.56 30.48 -4.71
C LYS A 586 5.56 29.93 -6.14
N ALA A 587 4.58 30.34 -6.94
CA ALA A 587 4.63 30.15 -8.38
C ALA A 587 5.82 30.94 -8.95
N ALA A 588 6.62 30.29 -9.81
CA ALA A 588 7.79 30.89 -10.44
C ALA A 588 7.43 32.02 -11.41
#